data_AF-A0A098BX67-F1
#
_entry.id   AF-A0A098BX67-F1
#
_cell.length_a   1.000
_cell.length_b   1.000
_cell.length_c   1.000
_cell.angle_alpha   90.00
_cell.angle_beta   90.00
_cell.angle_gamma   90.00
#
_symmetry.space_group_name_H-M   'P 1'
#
loop_
_entity.id
_entity.type
_entity.pdbx_description
1 polymer ?
#
loop_
_entity_poly.entity_id
_entity_poly.type
_entity_poly.pdbx_seq_one_letter_code
_entity_poly.pdbx_strand_id
1 'polypeptide(L)'
;MIPEDHLWPIDSVWLYYSGRGEFKNLDRFMGAFTARYGESDDLETFLLKNQISSYEAIRPMFEAFAVNKFHSTGVVQWMYNSAWPTLYWQLFDYYLMPNGAFFGARKSSSPVLPIYNYGNNSIYVNNDRLKELNGLSLEVKVYDINSKMDPK
;
A
#
# COMPACT_ATOMS: atom_id res chain seq x y z
N MET A 1 18.50 -11.37 -1.87
CA MET A 1 18.67 -11.46 -0.41
C MET A 1 18.37 -12.87 0.11
N ILE A 2 17.39 -13.59 -0.44
CA ILE A 2 17.07 -14.97 -0.05
C ILE A 2 17.70 -15.96 -1.07
N PRO A 3 18.30 -17.09 -0.65
CA PRO A 3 18.77 -18.15 -1.53
C PRO A 3 17.63 -18.80 -2.34
N GLU A 4 17.95 -19.38 -3.50
CA GLU A 4 16.96 -19.90 -4.47
C GLU A 4 16.07 -21.02 -3.89
N ASP A 5 16.66 -21.91 -3.10
CA ASP A 5 15.99 -23.04 -2.42
C ASP A 5 15.08 -22.62 -1.25
N HIS A 6 15.17 -21.35 -0.84
CA HIS A 6 14.39 -20.77 0.26
C HIS A 6 13.38 -19.71 -0.21
N LEU A 7 13.18 -19.56 -1.52
CA LEU A 7 12.27 -18.55 -2.05
C LEU A 7 10.80 -18.86 -1.73
N TRP A 8 10.40 -20.13 -1.66
CA TRP A 8 9.02 -20.51 -1.39
C TRP A 8 8.89 -21.94 -0.84
N PRO A 9 8.04 -22.20 0.16
CA PRO A 9 7.23 -21.23 0.92
C PRO A 9 8.07 -20.39 1.90
N ILE A 10 7.44 -19.42 2.56
CA ILE A 10 8.09 -18.62 3.63
C ILE A 10 8.58 -19.58 4.72
N ASP A 11 9.86 -19.46 5.07
CA ASP A 11 10.50 -20.28 6.09
C ASP A 11 11.39 -19.44 7.03
N SER A 12 12.22 -20.10 7.84
CA SER A 12 13.10 -19.43 8.79
C SER A 12 14.12 -18.47 8.16
N VAL A 13 14.48 -18.66 6.88
CA VAL A 13 15.44 -17.78 6.19
C VAL A 13 14.80 -16.42 5.89
N TRP A 14 13.50 -16.39 5.58
CA TRP A 14 12.75 -15.14 5.51
C TRP A 14 12.76 -14.41 6.85
N LEU A 15 12.52 -15.15 7.94
CA LEU A 15 12.41 -14.57 9.28
C LEU A 15 13.72 -13.95 9.78
N TYR A 16 14.87 -14.36 9.23
CA TYR A 16 16.15 -13.70 9.49
C TYR A 16 16.15 -12.21 9.11
N TYR A 17 15.38 -11.83 8.09
CA TYR A 17 15.22 -10.45 7.61
C TYR A 17 14.06 -9.71 8.29
N SER A 18 13.46 -10.32 9.31
CA SER A 18 12.48 -9.68 10.18
C SER A 18 13.16 -8.96 11.35
N GLY A 19 12.35 -8.28 12.14
CA GLY A 19 12.74 -7.55 13.33
C GLY A 19 12.92 -8.49 14.50
N ARG A 20 12.99 -7.92 15.70
CA ARG A 20 13.15 -8.66 16.95
C ARG A 20 11.91 -8.54 17.83
N GLY A 21 11.87 -9.33 18.90
CA GLY A 21 10.74 -9.34 19.84
C GLY A 21 9.45 -9.74 19.15
N GLU A 22 8.42 -8.92 19.29
CA GLU A 22 7.09 -9.13 18.70
C GLU A 22 7.06 -9.08 17.17
N PHE A 23 8.13 -8.61 16.52
CA PHE A 23 8.23 -8.49 15.07
C PHE A 23 9.16 -9.54 14.43
N LYS A 24 9.41 -10.66 15.13
CA LYS A 24 10.32 -11.72 14.66
C LYS A 24 9.70 -12.68 13.61
N ASN A 25 8.40 -12.61 13.41
CA ASN A 25 7.67 -13.46 12.47
C ASN A 25 6.67 -12.64 11.65
N LEU A 26 6.02 -13.30 10.69
CA LEU A 26 5.07 -12.68 9.77
C LEU A 26 3.62 -13.12 10.04
N ASP A 27 3.35 -13.90 11.09
CA ASP A 27 2.06 -14.56 11.32
C ASP A 27 0.89 -13.57 11.33
N ARG A 28 1.08 -12.41 11.99
CA ARG A 28 0.06 -11.34 12.02
C ARG A 28 -0.22 -10.75 10.64
N PHE A 29 0.84 -10.54 9.85
CA PHE A 29 0.70 -10.04 8.50
C PHE A 29 0.03 -11.09 7.61
N MET A 30 0.53 -12.33 7.63
CA MET A 30 0.04 -13.43 6.81
C MET A 30 -1.41 -13.77 7.11
N GLY A 31 -1.82 -13.78 8.39
CA GLY A 31 -3.22 -14.02 8.75
C GLY A 31 -4.19 -12.98 8.13
N ALA A 32 -3.85 -11.69 8.20
CA ALA A 32 -4.66 -10.63 7.59
C ALA A 32 -4.58 -10.65 6.05
N PHE A 33 -3.40 -10.93 5.51
CA PHE A 33 -3.14 -11.00 4.09
C PHE A 33 -3.95 -12.14 3.43
N THR A 34 -3.81 -13.35 3.94
CA THR A 34 -4.56 -14.52 3.45
C THR A 34 -6.06 -14.33 3.60
N ALA A 35 -6.54 -13.74 4.71
CA ALA A 35 -7.97 -13.45 4.88
C ALA A 35 -8.54 -12.50 3.82
N ARG A 36 -7.71 -11.61 3.25
CA ARG A 36 -8.12 -10.61 2.26
C ARG A 36 -7.89 -11.05 0.81
N TYR A 37 -6.74 -11.67 0.51
CA TYR A 37 -6.35 -12.03 -0.86
C TYR A 37 -6.37 -13.54 -1.14
N GLY A 38 -6.72 -14.36 -0.15
CA GLY A 38 -6.65 -15.81 -0.22
C GLY A 38 -5.21 -16.34 -0.15
N GLU A 39 -5.08 -17.66 -0.05
CA GLU A 39 -3.79 -18.35 -0.09
C GLU A 39 -3.06 -18.12 -1.41
N SER A 40 -1.74 -18.25 -1.39
CA SER A 40 -0.91 -18.20 -2.60
C SER A 40 -0.28 -19.57 -2.80
N ASP A 41 -0.40 -20.13 -3.99
CA ASP A 41 0.13 -21.47 -4.28
C ASP A 41 1.63 -21.43 -4.64
N ASP A 42 2.10 -20.29 -5.15
CA ASP A 42 3.46 -20.06 -5.60
C ASP A 42 3.97 -18.66 -5.22
N LEU A 43 5.29 -18.48 -5.38
CA LEU A 43 5.99 -17.24 -5.09
C LEU A 43 5.49 -16.07 -5.92
N GLU A 44 5.26 -16.27 -7.22
CA GLU A 44 4.91 -15.18 -8.14
C GLU A 44 3.55 -14.58 -7.77
N THR A 45 2.57 -15.45 -7.51
CA THR A 45 1.25 -15.11 -7.01
C THR A 45 1.34 -14.39 -5.67
N PHE A 46 2.15 -14.91 -4.74
CA PHE A 46 2.37 -14.26 -3.44
C PHE A 46 2.96 -12.85 -3.60
N LEU A 47 4.01 -12.69 -4.41
CA LEU A 47 4.67 -11.41 -4.64
C LEU A 47 3.72 -10.41 -5.30
N LEU A 48 2.96 -10.83 -6.31
CA LEU A 48 1.96 -9.97 -6.97
C LEU A 48 0.92 -9.46 -5.97
N LYS A 49 0.30 -10.38 -5.22
CA LYS A 49 -0.68 -10.02 -4.18
C LYS A 49 -0.05 -9.13 -3.11
N ASN A 50 1.21 -9.37 -2.73
CA ASN A 50 1.93 -8.57 -1.74
C ASN A 50 2.17 -7.12 -2.23
N GLN A 51 2.52 -6.92 -3.50
CA GLN A 51 2.66 -5.57 -4.08
C GLN A 51 1.32 -4.82 -4.08
N ILE A 52 0.24 -5.50 -4.50
CA ILE A 52 -1.11 -4.94 -4.45
C ILE A 52 -1.48 -4.57 -3.01
N SER A 53 -1.21 -5.46 -2.06
CA SER A 53 -1.52 -5.22 -0.65
C SER A 53 -0.73 -4.08 -0.05
N SER A 54 0.55 -3.94 -0.40
CA SER A 54 1.38 -2.85 0.07
C SER A 54 0.86 -1.51 -0.46
N TYR A 55 0.47 -1.46 -1.74
CA TYR A 55 -0.15 -0.29 -2.34
C TYR A 55 -1.47 0.06 -1.66
N GLU A 56 -2.34 -0.94 -1.47
CA GLU A 56 -3.67 -0.76 -0.89
C GLU A 56 -3.64 -0.42 0.60
N ALA A 57 -2.62 -0.84 1.35
CA ALA A 57 -2.48 -0.47 2.75
C ALA A 57 -1.93 0.96 2.92
N ILE A 58 -0.99 1.37 2.06
CA ILE A 58 -0.27 2.64 2.23
C ILE A 58 -1.04 3.81 1.64
N ARG A 59 -1.64 3.65 0.46
CA ARG A 59 -2.36 4.74 -0.20
C ARG A 59 -3.45 5.36 0.70
N PRO A 60 -4.36 4.58 1.32
CA PRO A 60 -5.43 5.13 2.15
C PRO A 60 -4.93 5.82 3.42
N MET A 61 -3.78 5.40 3.97
CA MET A 61 -3.19 6.06 5.13
C MET A 61 -2.88 7.53 4.81
N PHE A 62 -2.19 7.81 3.71
CA PHE A 62 -1.90 9.19 3.29
C PHE A 62 -3.16 9.93 2.82
N GLU A 63 -4.05 9.26 2.09
CA GLU A 63 -5.33 9.85 1.63
C GLU A 63 -6.20 10.31 2.80
N ALA A 64 -6.25 9.54 3.90
CA ALA A 64 -6.99 9.92 5.10
C ALA A 64 -6.45 11.23 5.71
N PHE A 65 -5.14 11.42 5.75
CA PHE A 65 -4.55 12.68 6.22
C PHE A 65 -4.80 13.84 5.25
N ALA A 66 -4.81 13.58 3.93
CA ALA A 66 -5.15 14.59 2.93
C ALA A 66 -6.61 15.08 3.07
N VAL A 67 -7.56 14.14 3.25
CA VAL A 67 -8.98 14.47 3.48
C VAL A 67 -9.17 15.25 4.79
N ASN A 68 -8.38 14.92 5.82
CA ASN A 68 -8.50 15.52 7.14
C ASN A 68 -7.48 16.63 7.42
N LYS A 69 -6.80 17.19 6.42
CA LYS A 69 -5.59 18.02 6.61
C LYS A 69 -5.72 19.24 7.53
N PHE A 70 -6.93 19.74 7.74
CA PHE A 70 -7.20 20.84 8.70
C PHE A 70 -7.33 20.37 10.16
N HIS A 71 -7.42 19.07 10.39
CA HIS A 71 -7.46 18.41 11.70
C HIS A 71 -6.24 17.51 11.94
N SER A 72 -5.75 16.84 10.90
CA SER A 72 -4.55 15.99 10.94
C SER A 72 -3.34 16.75 10.41
N THR A 73 -2.46 17.18 11.31
CA THR A 73 -1.36 18.14 11.01
C THR A 73 -0.15 17.53 10.28
N GLY A 74 -0.13 16.21 10.06
CA GLY A 74 0.91 15.55 9.28
C GLY A 74 0.99 14.04 9.55
N VAL A 75 1.57 13.30 8.61
CA VAL A 75 1.81 11.86 8.71
C VAL A 75 3.26 11.55 8.37
N VAL A 76 3.87 10.68 9.16
CA VAL A 76 5.21 10.13 8.90
C VAL A 76 5.08 8.62 8.77
N GLN A 77 5.31 8.10 7.56
CA GLN A 77 5.32 6.66 7.30
C GLN A 77 6.49 6.01 8.04
N TRP A 78 6.21 4.96 8.79
CA TRP A 78 7.23 4.10 9.38
C TRP A 78 7.53 2.90 8.46
N MET A 79 8.65 2.88 7.72
CA MET A 79 9.65 3.94 7.52
C MET A 79 9.71 4.34 6.05
N TYR A 80 10.49 5.39 5.78
CA TYR A 80 10.81 5.81 4.43
C TYR A 80 11.52 4.71 3.63
N ASN A 81 12.53 4.07 4.24
CA ASN A 81 13.36 3.03 3.64
C ASN A 81 13.92 2.09 4.73
N SER A 82 14.69 1.09 4.30
CA SER A 82 15.41 0.18 5.19
C SER A 82 16.93 0.30 5.07
N ALA A 83 17.62 0.17 6.21
CA ALA A 83 19.08 0.25 6.30
C ALA A 83 19.81 -1.02 5.82
N TRP A 84 19.08 -2.12 5.64
CA TRP A 84 19.55 -3.41 5.15
C TRP A 84 18.37 -4.16 4.51
N PRO A 85 18.57 -5.27 3.79
CA PRO A 85 17.48 -6.06 3.25
C PRO A 85 16.48 -6.47 4.35
N THR A 86 15.21 -6.10 4.19
CA THR A 86 14.13 -6.35 5.17
C THR A 86 12.82 -6.64 4.47
N LEU A 87 11.86 -7.21 5.19
CA LEU A 87 10.57 -7.62 4.63
C LEU A 87 9.45 -6.57 4.76
N TYR A 88 9.64 -5.49 5.54
CA TYR A 88 8.57 -4.55 5.86
C TYR A 88 9.11 -3.16 6.26
N TRP A 89 8.19 -2.22 6.53
CA TRP A 89 8.47 -0.84 6.95
C TRP A 89 9.35 -0.05 5.97
N GLN A 90 9.08 -0.16 4.68
CA GLN A 90 9.85 0.54 3.64
C GLN A 90 8.98 0.93 2.46
N LEU A 91 9.20 2.12 1.89
CA LEU A 91 8.63 2.49 0.60
C LEU A 91 9.47 1.90 -0.54
N PHE A 92 10.79 2.01 -0.43
CA PHE A 92 11.76 1.35 -1.32
C PHE A 92 12.79 0.60 -0.50
N ASP A 93 13.33 -0.45 -1.09
CA ASP A 93 14.23 -1.37 -0.38
C ASP A 93 15.69 -0.86 -0.31
N TYR A 94 16.54 -1.68 0.32
CA TYR A 94 17.97 -1.43 0.45
C TYR A 94 18.70 -1.21 -0.89
N TYR A 95 18.17 -1.76 -1.99
CA TYR A 95 18.73 -1.63 -3.34
C TYR A 95 18.07 -0.50 -4.13
N LEU A 96 17.31 0.37 -3.46
CA LEU A 96 16.57 1.49 -4.04
C LEU A 96 15.42 1.06 -4.99
N MET A 97 14.94 -0.18 -4.86
CA MET A 97 13.84 -0.67 -5.68
C MET A 97 12.50 -0.24 -5.06
N PRO A 98 11.67 0.55 -5.77
CA PRO A 98 10.35 0.94 -5.29
C PRO A 98 9.39 -0.24 -5.32
N ASN A 99 8.57 -0.39 -4.28
CA ASN A 99 7.55 -1.42 -4.20
C ASN A 99 6.12 -0.81 -4.22
N GLY A 100 5.09 -1.62 -4.01
CA GLY A 100 3.70 -1.18 -3.95
C GLY A 100 3.46 -0.06 -2.95
N ALA A 101 4.14 -0.08 -1.79
CA ALA A 101 4.07 0.99 -0.79
C ALA A 101 4.57 2.33 -1.35
N PHE A 102 5.71 2.34 -2.05
CA PHE A 102 6.20 3.55 -2.73
C PHE A 102 5.18 4.11 -3.72
N PHE A 103 4.61 3.26 -4.57
CA PHE A 103 3.64 3.71 -5.55
C PHE A 103 2.32 4.17 -4.91
N GLY A 104 1.92 3.57 -3.79
CA GLY A 104 0.81 4.02 -2.96
C GLY A 104 1.05 5.42 -2.42
N ALA A 105 2.18 5.61 -1.72
CA ALA A 105 2.60 6.89 -1.14
C ALA A 105 2.77 7.98 -2.22
N ARG A 106 3.36 7.64 -3.37
CA ARG A 106 3.54 8.56 -4.50
C ARG A 106 2.21 9.00 -5.08
N LYS A 107 1.26 8.06 -5.26
CA LYS A 107 -0.08 8.40 -5.76
C LYS A 107 -0.81 9.31 -4.78
N SER A 108 -0.83 8.94 -3.50
CA SER A 108 -1.54 9.68 -2.45
C SER A 108 -0.93 11.04 -2.11
N SER A 109 0.33 11.28 -2.50
CA SER A 109 1.02 12.57 -2.33
C SER A 109 0.91 13.47 -3.57
N SER A 110 0.02 13.15 -4.52
CA SER A 110 -0.19 14.00 -5.69
C SER A 110 -0.80 15.35 -5.28
N PRO A 111 -0.31 16.50 -5.79
CA PRO A 111 -0.81 17.82 -5.38
C PRO A 111 -2.29 18.06 -5.64
N VAL A 112 -2.88 17.35 -6.60
CA VAL A 112 -4.31 17.29 -6.85
C VAL A 112 -4.71 15.83 -6.91
N LEU A 113 -5.57 15.40 -6.01
CA LEU A 113 -5.86 13.98 -5.83
C LEU A 113 -7.36 13.74 -5.61
N PRO A 114 -8.05 13.03 -6.54
CA PRO A 114 -9.34 12.44 -6.23
C PRO A 114 -9.16 11.22 -5.32
N ILE A 115 -9.98 11.14 -4.29
CA ILE A 115 -9.87 10.14 -3.21
C ILE A 115 -11.23 9.48 -3.03
N TYR A 116 -11.26 8.16 -2.99
CA TYR A 116 -12.40 7.41 -2.47
C TYR A 116 -12.16 7.07 -1.00
N ASN A 117 -12.98 7.61 -0.12
CA ASN A 117 -12.84 7.40 1.32
C ASN A 117 -13.56 6.12 1.75
N TYR A 118 -12.80 5.09 2.12
CA TYR A 118 -13.33 3.80 2.56
C TYR A 118 -14.16 3.87 3.84
N GLY A 119 -14.01 4.90 4.68
CA GLY A 119 -14.71 5.02 5.96
C GLY A 119 -16.16 5.53 5.84
N ASN A 120 -16.48 6.28 4.79
CA ASN A 120 -17.82 6.85 4.57
C ASN A 120 -18.30 6.77 3.12
N ASN A 121 -17.59 6.03 2.27
CA ASN A 121 -17.90 5.82 0.85
C ASN A 121 -18.03 7.11 0.02
N SER A 122 -17.49 8.23 0.51
CA SER A 122 -17.56 9.52 -0.18
C SER A 122 -16.35 9.77 -1.08
N ILE A 123 -16.55 10.61 -2.08
CA ILE A 123 -15.50 11.05 -3.00
C ILE A 123 -15.02 12.45 -2.60
N TYR A 124 -13.72 12.60 -2.44
CA TYR A 124 -13.06 13.88 -2.13
C TYR A 124 -12.10 14.28 -3.24
N VAL A 125 -11.83 15.57 -3.35
CA VAL A 125 -10.71 16.09 -4.15
C VAL A 125 -9.82 16.90 -3.22
N ASN A 126 -8.61 16.41 -2.98
CA ASN A 126 -7.59 17.17 -2.28
C ASN A 126 -6.87 18.11 -3.25
N ASN A 127 -6.72 19.37 -2.86
CA ASN A 127 -5.88 20.36 -3.54
C ASN A 127 -4.82 20.88 -2.57
N ASP A 128 -3.57 20.50 -2.78
CA ASP A 128 -2.40 20.96 -2.02
C ASP A 128 -1.61 22.05 -2.75
N ARG A 129 -2.17 22.64 -3.81
CA ARG A 129 -1.60 23.83 -4.44
C ARG A 129 -2.03 25.08 -3.68
N LEU A 130 -1.19 26.13 -3.74
CA LEU A 130 -1.52 27.47 -3.24
C LEU A 130 -2.53 28.22 -4.11
N LYS A 131 -3.01 27.61 -5.20
CA LYS A 131 -3.96 28.20 -6.15
C LYS A 131 -5.25 27.39 -6.15
N GLU A 132 -6.36 28.10 -6.33
CA GLU A 132 -7.67 27.48 -6.54
C GLU A 132 -7.69 26.64 -7.82
N LEU A 133 -8.51 25.59 -7.81
CA LEU A 133 -8.81 24.77 -8.98
C LEU A 133 -10.24 25.05 -9.41
N ASN A 134 -10.40 25.58 -10.62
CA ASN A 134 -11.69 25.95 -11.19
C ASN A 134 -12.01 25.07 -12.39
N GLY A 135 -13.31 24.84 -12.65
CA GLY A 135 -13.78 24.09 -13.83
C GLY A 135 -13.37 22.61 -13.85
N LEU A 136 -13.18 21.98 -12.69
CA LEU A 136 -12.88 20.55 -12.61
C LEU A 136 -14.12 19.71 -12.90
N SER A 137 -13.93 18.61 -13.61
CA SER A 137 -14.88 17.51 -13.73
C SER A 137 -14.24 16.25 -13.17
N LEU A 138 -15.01 15.47 -12.42
CA LEU A 138 -14.59 14.18 -11.88
C LEU A 138 -15.54 13.10 -12.37
N GLU A 139 -14.99 12.09 -13.02
CA GLU A 139 -15.73 10.92 -13.48
C GLU A 139 -15.38 9.72 -12.60
N VAL A 140 -16.41 9.05 -12.08
CA VAL A 140 -16.28 7.83 -11.28
C VAL A 140 -17.04 6.72 -12.01
N LYS A 141 -16.37 5.60 -12.27
CA LYS A 141 -16.94 4.42 -12.89
C LYS A 141 -16.64 3.21 -12.03
N VAL A 142 -17.66 2.39 -11.78
CA VAL A 142 -17.53 1.13 -11.03
C VAL A 142 -17.59 -0.01 -12.04
N TYR A 143 -16.71 -1.00 -11.87
CA TYR A 143 -16.65 -2.19 -12.71
C TYR A 143 -16.66 -3.44 -11.84
N ASP A 144 -17.27 -4.52 -12.33
CA ASP A 144 -17.10 -5.85 -11.75
C ASP A 144 -15.74 -6.48 -12.15
N ILE A 145 -15.43 -7.66 -11.60
CA ILE A 145 -14.17 -8.38 -11.87
C ILE A 145 -14.04 -8.85 -13.33
N ASN A 146 -15.14 -8.89 -14.08
CA ASN A 146 -15.16 -9.21 -15.50
C ASN A 146 -15.07 -7.95 -16.38
N SER A 147 -14.68 -6.81 -15.78
CA SER A 147 -14.58 -5.50 -16.43
C SER A 147 -15.91 -4.99 -17.01
N LYS A 148 -17.05 -5.44 -16.47
CA LYS A 148 -18.37 -4.91 -16.84
C LYS A 148 -18.71 -3.71 -15.96
N MET A 149 -19.05 -2.58 -16.59
CA MET A 149 -19.43 -1.37 -15.87
C MET A 149 -20.76 -1.58 -15.14
N ASP A 150 -20.82 -1.18 -13.86
CA ASP A 150 -22.08 -1.07 -13.12
C ASP A 150 -22.91 0.04 -13.78
N PRO A 151 -24.13 -0.23 -14.24
CA PRO A 151 -24.97 0.77 -14.91
C PRO A 151 -25.56 1.83 -13.98
N LYS A 152 -25.33 1.74 -12.66
CA LYS A 152 -25.85 2.69 -11.66
C LYS A 152 -25.06 3.99 -11.58
#